data_AF-A0AAW2G007-F1
#
_entry.id   AF-A0AAW2G007-F1
#
_cell.length_a   1.000
_cell.length_b   1.000
_cell.length_c   1.000
_cell.angle_alpha   90.00
_cell.angle_beta   90.00
_cell.angle_gamma   90.00
#
_symmetry.space_group_name_H-M   'P 1'
#
loop_
_entity.id
_entity.type
_entity.pdbx_description
1 polymer ?
#
loop_
_entity_poly.entity_id
_entity_poly.type
_entity_poly.pdbx_seq_one_letter_code
_entity_poly.pdbx_strand_id
1 'polypeptide(L)'
;MICFGITNAIAALATGAVVKLTGRKPVIIFAFCLHISIFIYMLQWKPTPEQGIIFFLLSGLWGVCDSIWLVQVNALSGILFPGREEAAFSNFRLWESTGSVITYVYSPYLCTYTKLYLLIGILCVGMIGYSIIEWSGSRVEQIVSNDKPDFELINDKSNRDKMLK
;
A
#
# COMPACT_ATOMS: atom_id res chain seq x y z
N MET A 1 19.93 -2.63 -10.93
CA MET A 1 18.73 -3.44 -10.61
C MET A 1 18.91 -4.38 -9.42
N ILE A 2 20.12 -4.87 -9.10
CA ILE A 2 20.34 -5.71 -7.90
C ILE A 2 20.05 -4.94 -6.60
N CYS A 3 20.51 -3.69 -6.47
CA CYS A 3 20.26 -2.85 -5.29
C CYS A 3 18.76 -2.64 -5.04
N PHE A 4 18.01 -2.26 -6.08
CA PHE A 4 16.55 -2.20 -6.05
C PHE A 4 15.93 -3.52 -5.58
N GLY A 5 16.34 -4.66 -6.14
CA GLY A 5 15.77 -5.97 -5.78
C GLY A 5 16.01 -6.37 -4.33
N ILE A 6 17.24 -6.19 -3.83
CA ILE A 6 17.60 -6.50 -2.44
C ILE A 6 16.83 -5.60 -1.46
N THR A 7 16.83 -4.30 -1.72
CA THR A 7 16.13 -3.33 -0.85
C THR A 7 14.62 -3.57 -0.86
N ASN A 8 14.02 -3.85 -2.02
CA ASN A 8 12.62 -4.22 -2.14
C ASN A 8 12.28 -5.48 -1.33
N ALA A 9 13.11 -6.54 -1.41
CA ALA A 9 12.88 -7.77 -0.66
C ALA A 9 12.94 -7.57 0.86
N ILE A 10 13.96 -6.85 1.34
CA ILE A 10 14.10 -6.54 2.77
C ILE A 10 12.95 -5.64 3.24
N ALA A 11 12.63 -4.61 2.46
CA ALA A 11 11.60 -3.65 2.81
C ALA A 11 10.18 -4.26 2.75
N ALA A 12 9.93 -5.24 1.88
CA ALA A 12 8.64 -5.96 1.86
C ALA A 12 8.41 -6.72 3.18
N LEU A 13 9.44 -7.41 3.69
CA LEU A 13 9.38 -8.11 4.98
C LEU A 13 9.19 -7.11 6.14
N ALA A 14 9.98 -6.03 6.14
CA ALA A 14 9.90 -4.99 7.16
C ALA A 14 8.52 -4.30 7.18
N THR A 15 7.99 -3.95 6.01
CA THR A 15 6.67 -3.32 5.87
C THR A 15 5.58 -4.20 6.47
N GLY A 16 5.61 -5.50 6.20
CA GLY A 16 4.64 -6.44 6.77
C GLY A 16 4.65 -6.46 8.31
N ALA A 17 5.83 -6.31 8.93
CA ALA A 17 5.96 -6.21 10.39
C ALA A 17 5.53 -4.84 10.91
N VAL A 18 5.94 -3.74 10.25
CA VAL A 18 5.61 -2.36 10.65
C VAL A 18 4.11 -2.14 10.66
N VAL A 19 3.40 -2.60 9.64
CA VAL A 19 1.94 -2.41 9.51
C VAL A 19 1.16 -3.10 10.64
N LYS A 20 1.67 -4.20 11.18
CA LYS A 20 1.08 -4.86 12.35
C LYS A 20 1.19 -4.01 13.62
N LEU A 21 2.21 -3.15 13.70
CA LEU A 21 2.49 -2.30 14.86
C LEU A 21 1.80 -0.93 14.75
N THR A 22 1.88 -0.28 13.58
CA THR A 22 1.41 1.11 13.38
C THR A 22 0.05 1.20 12.69
N GLY A 23 -0.43 0.10 12.09
CA GLY A 23 -1.62 0.09 11.25
C GLY A 23 -1.34 0.54 9.81
N ARG A 24 -2.31 0.32 8.93
CA ARG A 24 -2.19 0.52 7.47
C ARG A 24 -2.15 2.00 7.04
N LYS A 25 -3.04 2.82 7.63
CA LYS A 25 -3.22 4.26 7.29
C LYS A 25 -1.92 5.07 7.36
N PRO A 26 -1.16 5.10 8.47
CA PRO A 26 0.05 5.91 8.56
C PRO A 26 1.15 5.44 7.62
N VAL A 27 1.25 4.12 7.37
CA VAL A 27 2.26 3.54 6.47
C VAL A 27 2.05 3.98 5.02
N ILE A 28 0.79 4.00 4.55
CA ILE A 28 0.45 4.49 3.21
C ILE A 28 0.76 5.99 3.05
N ILE A 29 0.39 6.82 4.03
CA ILE A 29 0.64 8.26 3.98
C ILE A 29 2.14 8.54 3.94
N PHE A 30 2.91 7.85 4.78
CA PHE A 30 4.37 7.93 4.78
C PHE A 30 4.94 7.52 3.42
N ALA A 31 4.49 6.40 2.84
CA ALA A 31 4.95 5.93 1.54
C ALA A 31 4.66 6.93 0.43
N PHE A 32 3.49 7.58 0.44
CA PHE A 32 3.13 8.61 -0.53
C PHE A 32 4.05 9.83 -0.42
N CYS A 33 4.24 10.38 0.78
CA CYS A 33 5.14 11.51 1.00
C CYS A 33 6.58 11.18 0.57
N LEU A 34 7.06 9.97 0.87
CA LEU A 34 8.40 9.53 0.51
C LEU A 34 8.53 9.43 -1.02
N HIS A 35 7.57 8.81 -1.71
CA HIS A 35 7.61 8.63 -3.16
C HIS A 35 7.52 9.98 -3.91
N ILE A 36 6.65 10.89 -3.46
CA ILE A 36 6.57 12.26 -3.99
C ILE A 36 7.90 13.00 -3.81
N SER A 37 8.54 12.87 -2.65
CA SER A 37 9.84 13.50 -2.39
C SER A 37 10.92 12.98 -3.33
N ILE A 38 10.93 11.67 -3.63
CA ILE A 38 11.83 11.07 -4.62
C ILE A 38 11.57 11.65 -6.02
N PHE A 39 10.31 11.76 -6.44
CA PHE A 39 9.97 12.28 -7.77
C PHE A 39 10.35 13.76 -7.93
N ILE A 40 10.12 14.58 -6.90
CA ILE A 40 10.55 15.98 -6.88
C ILE A 40 12.07 16.07 -6.95
N TYR A 41 12.78 15.23 -6.19
CA TYR A 41 14.24 15.17 -6.25
C TYR A 41 14.73 14.79 -7.65
N MET A 42 14.13 13.78 -8.29
CA MET A 42 14.48 13.39 -9.67
C MET A 42 14.15 14.44 -10.73
N LEU A 43 13.16 15.31 -10.49
CA LEU A 43 12.85 16.44 -11.39
C LEU A 43 13.94 17.51 -11.35
N GLN A 44 14.53 17.75 -10.18
CA GLN A 44 15.55 18.79 -9.98
C GLN A 44 16.96 18.27 -10.26
N TRP A 45 17.20 16.99 -10.01
CA TRP A 45 18.52 16.38 -10.14
C TRP A 45 18.87 16.08 -11.60
N LYS A 46 20.01 16.59 -12.06
CA LYS A 46 20.60 16.23 -13.35
C LYS A 46 21.63 15.12 -13.16
N PRO A 47 21.44 13.94 -13.78
CA PRO A 47 22.38 12.84 -13.63
C PRO A 47 23.76 13.19 -14.19
N THR A 48 24.80 13.15 -13.36
CA THR A 48 26.20 13.26 -13.79
C THR A 48 26.91 11.90 -13.63
N PRO A 49 27.79 11.51 -14.55
CA PRO A 49 28.42 10.18 -14.57
C PRO A 49 29.34 9.90 -13.37
N GLU A 50 29.79 10.95 -12.66
CA GLU A 50 30.66 10.84 -11.48
C GLU A 50 29.88 10.51 -10.19
N GLN A 51 28.55 10.60 -10.20
CA GLN A 51 27.69 10.45 -9.02
C GLN A 51 27.05 9.07 -8.88
N GLY A 52 27.81 7.99 -9.13
CA GLY A 52 27.31 6.61 -9.07
C GLY A 52 26.62 6.23 -7.75
N ILE A 53 27.09 6.78 -6.62
CA ILE A 53 26.52 6.52 -5.29
C ILE A 53 25.07 7.03 -5.18
N ILE A 54 24.77 8.21 -5.74
CA ILE A 54 23.44 8.82 -5.68
C ILE A 54 22.45 7.95 -6.46
N PHE A 55 22.86 7.36 -7.58
CA PHE A 55 22.03 6.41 -8.32
C PHE A 55 21.70 5.16 -7.50
N PHE A 56 22.66 4.60 -6.75
CA PHE A 56 22.39 3.44 -5.89
C PHE A 56 21.44 3.78 -4.75
N LEU A 57 21.63 4.94 -4.11
CA LEU A 57 20.72 5.40 -3.06
C LEU A 57 19.31 5.61 -3.59
N LEU A 58 19.16 6.28 -4.74
CA LEU A 58 17.88 6.52 -5.37
C LEU A 58 17.19 5.21 -5.78
N SER A 59 17.95 4.27 -6.36
CA SER A 59 17.46 2.94 -6.73
C SER A 59 17.02 2.13 -5.51
N GLY A 60 17.76 2.21 -4.40
CA GLY A 60 17.41 1.52 -3.16
C GLY A 60 16.17 2.12 -2.52
N LEU A 61 16.09 3.45 -2.45
CA LEU A 61 14.95 4.16 -1.87
C LEU A 61 13.67 3.94 -2.68
N TRP A 62 13.79 3.91 -4.02
CA TRP A 62 12.69 3.51 -4.89
C TRP A 62 12.23 2.08 -4.59
N GLY A 63 13.16 1.14 -4.40
CA GLY A 63 12.83 -0.25 -4.01
C GLY A 63 12.09 -0.33 -2.67
N VAL A 64 12.49 0.48 -1.69
CA VAL A 64 11.77 0.58 -0.41
C VAL A 64 10.34 1.07 -0.63
N CYS A 65 10.15 2.17 -1.38
CA CYS A 65 8.82 2.70 -1.69
C CYS A 65 7.94 1.67 -2.41
N ASP A 66 8.47 1.05 -3.46
CA ASP A 66 7.76 0.06 -4.28
C ASP A 66 7.27 -1.11 -3.42
N SER A 67 8.14 -1.63 -2.54
CA SER A 67 7.78 -2.69 -1.61
C SER A 67 6.60 -2.32 -0.71
N ILE A 68 6.56 -1.07 -0.23
CA ILE A 68 5.50 -0.62 0.67
C ILE A 68 4.17 -0.61 -0.09
N TRP A 69 4.14 0.00 -1.28
CA TRP A 69 2.96 0.02 -2.13
C TRP A 69 2.47 -1.39 -2.45
N LEU A 70 3.38 -2.26 -2.87
CA LEU A 70 3.05 -3.63 -3.24
C LEU A 70 2.44 -4.40 -2.06
N VAL A 71 3.06 -4.34 -0.87
CA VAL A 71 2.55 -5.04 0.32
C VAL A 71 1.18 -4.49 0.73
N GLN A 72 0.99 -3.18 0.73
CA GLN A 72 -0.27 -2.58 1.15
C GLN A 72 -1.43 -2.83 0.18
N VAL A 73 -1.19 -2.70 -1.13
CA VAL A 73 -2.25 -2.88 -2.14
C VAL A 73 -2.67 -4.35 -2.25
N ASN A 74 -1.73 -5.28 -2.12
CA ASN A 74 -2.05 -6.71 -2.04
C ASN A 74 -2.85 -7.04 -0.77
N ALA A 75 -2.49 -6.48 0.38
CA ALA A 75 -3.25 -6.66 1.62
C ALA A 75 -4.65 -6.07 1.53
N LEU A 76 -4.80 -4.88 0.93
CA LEU A 76 -6.11 -4.25 0.74
C LEU A 76 -7.03 -5.09 -0.14
N SER A 77 -6.50 -5.65 -1.24
CA SER A 77 -7.27 -6.48 -2.17
C SER A 77 -7.86 -7.72 -1.49
N GLY A 78 -7.12 -8.33 -0.55
CA GLY A 78 -7.61 -9.48 0.23
C GLY A 78 -8.69 -9.12 1.26
N ILE A 79 -8.63 -7.92 1.84
CA ILE A 79 -9.62 -7.46 2.84
C ILE A 79 -10.92 -7.00 2.15
N LEU A 80 -10.83 -6.42 0.95
CA LEU A 80 -12.01 -5.87 0.26
C LEU A 80 -12.97 -6.95 -0.27
N PHE A 81 -12.49 -8.17 -0.56
CA PHE A 81 -13.28 -9.25 -1.17
C PHE A 81 -13.14 -10.58 -0.41
N PRO A 82 -13.68 -10.71 0.81
CA PRO A 82 -13.63 -11.96 1.56
C PRO A 82 -14.38 -13.07 0.81
N GLY A 83 -13.74 -14.23 0.66
CA GLY A 83 -14.27 -15.41 -0.05
C GLY A 83 -14.17 -15.37 -1.59
N ARG A 84 -13.66 -14.28 -2.18
CA ARG A 84 -13.40 -14.15 -3.64
C ARG A 84 -12.03 -13.53 -3.91
N GLU A 85 -11.08 -13.79 -3.03
CA GLU A 85 -9.74 -13.19 -3.02
C GLU A 85 -8.95 -13.55 -4.29
N GLU A 86 -9.09 -14.79 -4.78
CA GLU A 86 -8.38 -15.26 -5.97
C GLU A 86 -8.73 -14.43 -7.21
N ALA A 87 -10.03 -14.18 -7.44
CA ALA A 87 -10.49 -13.38 -8.57
C ALA A 87 -10.03 -11.91 -8.46
N ALA A 88 -10.08 -11.34 -7.25
CA ALA A 88 -9.60 -9.98 -7.01
C ALA A 88 -8.08 -9.86 -7.25
N PHE A 89 -7.29 -10.83 -6.77
CA PHE A 89 -5.84 -10.85 -6.95
C PHE A 89 -5.43 -11.06 -8.40
N SER A 90 -6.13 -11.94 -9.14
CA SER A 90 -5.92 -12.11 -10.57
C SER A 90 -6.19 -10.82 -11.35
N ASN A 91 -7.28 -10.11 -11.03
CA ASN A 91 -7.60 -8.83 -11.68
C ASN A 91 -6.57 -7.73 -11.33
N PHE A 92 -6.10 -7.67 -10.09
CA PHE A 92 -5.03 -6.75 -9.69
C PHE A 92 -3.75 -7.01 -10.50
N ARG A 93 -3.30 -8.26 -10.58
CA ARG A 93 -2.09 -8.64 -11.33
C ARG A 93 -2.23 -8.36 -12.83
N LEU A 94 -3.43 -8.53 -13.38
CA LEU A 94 -3.75 -8.19 -14.77
C LEU A 94 -3.56 -6.68 -15.01
N TRP A 95 -4.08 -5.84 -14.11
CA TRP A 95 -3.96 -4.39 -14.24
C TRP A 95 -2.52 -3.89 -14.07
N GLU A 96 -1.78 -4.47 -13.12
CA GLU A 96 -0.34 -4.20 -12.94
C GLU A 96 0.47 -4.52 -14.21
N SER A 97 0.19 -5.68 -14.82
CA SER A 97 0.83 -6.08 -16.07
C SER A 97 0.44 -5.14 -17.22
N THR A 98 -0.83 -4.74 -17.30
CA THR A 98 -1.32 -3.79 -18.30
C THR A 98 -0.61 -2.44 -18.19
N GLY A 99 -0.46 -1.91 -16.97
CA GLY A 99 0.29 -0.67 -16.73
C GLY A 99 1.76 -0.77 -17.16
N SER A 100 2.38 -1.93 -16.94
CA SER A 100 3.76 -2.19 -17.36
C SER A 100 3.90 -2.22 -18.88
N VAL A 101 2.96 -2.85 -19.59
CA VAL A 101 2.92 -2.88 -21.07
C VAL A 101 2.71 -1.49 -21.64
N ILE A 102 1.74 -0.73 -21.12
CA ILE A 102 1.48 0.65 -21.56
C ILE A 102 2.76 1.49 -21.39
N THR A 103 3.41 1.38 -20.22
CA THR A 103 4.66 2.08 -19.91
C THR A 103 5.79 1.73 -20.88
N TYR A 104 5.93 0.45 -21.21
CA TYR A 104 6.93 -0.02 -22.14
C TYR A 104 6.73 0.58 -23.54
N VAL A 105 5.50 0.55 -24.06
CA VAL A 105 5.15 1.05 -25.40
C VAL A 105 5.42 2.55 -25.54
N TYR A 106 5.06 3.36 -24.54
CA TYR A 106 5.24 4.80 -24.64
C TYR A 106 6.66 5.27 -24.30
N SER A 107 7.49 4.40 -23.69
CA SER A 107 8.83 4.77 -23.20
C SER A 107 9.75 5.42 -24.25
N PRO A 108 9.88 4.95 -25.50
CA PRO A 108 10.79 5.58 -26.46
C PRO A 108 10.27 6.93 -26.99
N TYR A 109 8.97 7.22 -26.86
CA TYR A 109 8.36 8.41 -27.45
C TYR A 109 8.29 9.61 -26.49
N LEU A 110 8.27 9.37 -25.17
CA LEU A 110 8.13 10.42 -24.15
C LEU A 110 9.47 10.85 -23.55
N CYS A 111 9.64 12.15 -23.36
CA CYS A 111 10.75 12.68 -22.57
C CYS A 111 10.64 12.25 -21.10
N THR A 112 11.79 12.07 -20.44
CA THR A 112 11.88 11.67 -19.02
C THR A 112 11.06 12.59 -18.10
N TYR A 113 11.10 13.91 -18.31
CA TYR A 113 10.30 14.87 -17.56
C TYR A 113 8.81 14.58 -17.64
N THR A 114 8.28 14.31 -18.83
CA THR A 114 6.86 13.99 -19.03
C THR A 114 6.48 12.68 -18.35
N LYS A 115 7.36 11.67 -18.39
CA LYS A 115 7.15 10.41 -17.67
C LYS A 115 7.01 10.62 -16.17
N LEU A 116 7.85 11.47 -15.57
CA LEU A 116 7.80 11.77 -14.14
C LEU A 116 6.50 12.50 -13.76
N TYR A 117 6.07 13.50 -14.55
CA TYR A 117 4.80 14.18 -14.29
C TYR A 117 3.60 13.24 -14.40
N LEU A 118 3.59 12.35 -15.40
CA LEU A 118 2.57 11.33 -15.56
C LEU A 118 2.53 10.39 -14.35
N LEU A 119 3.69 9.98 -13.85
CA LEU A 119 3.81 9.10 -12.68
C LEU A 119 3.30 9.76 -11.40
N ILE A 120 3.62 11.05 -11.18
CA ILE A 120 3.06 11.85 -10.08
C ILE A 120 1.53 11.91 -10.19
N GLY A 121 1.01 12.19 -11.40
CA GLY A 121 -0.43 12.25 -11.65
C GLY A 121 -1.15 10.95 -11.31
N ILE A 122 -0.63 9.81 -11.80
CA ILE A 122 -1.19 8.48 -11.50
C ILE A 122 -1.10 8.17 -10.01
N LEU A 123 0.00 8.51 -9.34
CA LEU A 123 0.16 8.30 -7.91
C LEU A 123 -0.88 9.09 -7.11
N CYS A 124 -1.13 10.35 -7.46
CA CYS A 124 -2.15 11.18 -6.82
C CYS A 124 -3.56 10.62 -7.03
N VAL A 125 -3.91 10.21 -8.25
CA VAL A 125 -5.21 9.58 -8.54
C VAL A 125 -5.37 8.26 -7.76
N GLY A 126 -4.32 7.45 -7.72
CA GLY A 126 -4.29 6.21 -6.93
C GLY A 126 -4.52 6.48 -5.44
N MET A 127 -3.90 7.53 -4.89
CA MET A 127 -4.11 7.95 -3.51
C MET A 127 -5.53 8.40 -3.21
N ILE A 128 -6.14 9.17 -4.11
CA ILE A 128 -7.54 9.58 -3.96
C ILE A 128 -8.44 8.34 -3.92
N GLY A 129 -8.24 7.39 -4.86
CA GLY A 129 -8.97 6.12 -4.88
C GLY A 129 -8.78 5.33 -3.57
N TYR A 130 -7.54 5.24 -3.08
CA TYR A 130 -7.23 4.59 -1.82
C TYR A 130 -7.95 5.26 -0.63
N SER A 131 -7.92 6.59 -0.53
CA SER A 131 -8.60 7.34 0.54
C SER A 131 -10.11 7.12 0.52
N ILE A 132 -10.73 7.07 -0.67
CA ILE A 132 -12.17 6.79 -0.82
C ILE A 132 -12.50 5.39 -0.29
N ILE A 133 -11.71 4.37 -0.65
CA ILE A 133 -11.92 3.00 -0.18
C ILE A 133 -11.77 2.93 1.35
N GLU A 134 -10.74 3.59 1.90
CA GLU A 134 -10.47 3.60 3.33
C GLU A 134 -11.59 4.31 4.12
N TRP A 135 -12.14 5.41 3.58
CA TRP A 135 -13.29 6.10 4.16
C TRP A 135 -14.57 5.27 4.07
N SER A 136 -14.79 4.56 2.97
CA SER A 136 -15.92 3.65 2.82
C SER A 136 -15.82 2.46 3.77
N GLY A 137 -14.64 1.85 3.90
CA GLY A 137 -14.39 0.74 4.81
C GLY A 137 -14.57 1.13 6.28
N SER A 138 -14.06 2.29 6.68
CA SER A 138 -14.25 2.82 8.05
C SER A 138 -15.73 3.07 8.37
N ARG A 139 -16.55 3.47 7.38
CA ARG A 139 -18.00 3.61 7.55
C ARG A 139 -18.71 2.27 7.73
N VAL A 140 -18.35 1.25 6.95
CA VAL A 140 -18.96 -0.08 7.07
C VAL A 140 -18.63 -0.72 8.42
N GLU A 141 -17.38 -0.62 8.89
CA GLU A 141 -16.98 -1.15 10.19
C GLU A 141 -17.69 -0.43 11.36
N GLN A 142 -17.89 0.89 11.26
CA GLN A 142 -18.69 1.65 12.22
C GLN A 142 -20.17 1.26 12.21
N ILE A 143 -20.76 1.03 11.04
CA ILE A 143 -22.17 0.59 10.93
C ILE A 143 -22.33 -0.81 11.54
N VAL A 144 -21.44 -1.75 11.25
CA VAL A 144 -21.48 -3.12 11.80
C VAL A 144 -21.20 -3.14 13.30
N SER A 145 -20.30 -2.26 13.80
CA SER A 145 -20.06 -2.12 15.24
C SER A 145 -21.24 -1.49 15.97
N ASN A 146 -21.98 -0.59 15.34
CA ASN A 146 -23.18 0.04 15.92
C ASN A 146 -24.42 -0.88 15.82
N ASP A 147 -24.38 -1.91 14.98
CA ASP A 147 -25.43 -2.92 14.81
C ASP A 147 -25.18 -4.20 15.63
N LYS A 148 -24.06 -4.30 16.38
CA LYS A 148 -23.94 -5.34 17.40
C LYS A 148 -24.87 -4.99 18.56
N PRO A 149 -26.01 -5.68 18.77
CA PRO A 149 -26.69 -5.58 20.05
C PRO A 149 -25.68 -6.02 21.11
N ASP A 150 -25.59 -5.26 22.19
CA ASP A 150 -24.83 -5.64 23.38
C ASP A 150 -25.20 -7.08 23.73
N PHE A 151 -24.31 -8.03 23.41
CA PHE A 151 -24.30 -9.30 24.10
C PHE A 151 -23.80 -8.99 25.50
N GLU A 152 -24.70 -8.36 26.26
CA GLU A 152 -24.62 -8.23 27.70
C GLU A 152 -24.48 -9.66 28.19
N LEU A 153 -23.26 -9.95 28.65
CA LEU A 153 -22.91 -11.18 29.30
C LEU A 153 -23.84 -11.32 30.51
N ILE A 154 -24.96 -12.03 30.33
CA ILE A 154 -25.72 -12.64 31.43
C ILE A 154 -24.79 -13.74 31.99
N ASN A 155 -23.79 -13.27 32.74
CA ASN A 155 -23.08 -14.05 33.73
C ASN A 155 -24.06 -14.26 34.89
N ASP A 156 -25.01 -15.16 34.68
CA ASP A 156 -25.97 -15.49 35.72
C ASP A 156 -25.28 -16.36 36.77
N LYS A 157 -24.86 -15.66 37.82
CA LYS A 157 -24.50 -16.19 39.15
C LYS A 157 -25.60 -17.08 39.78
N SER A 158 -26.78 -17.26 39.17
CA SER A 158 -27.88 -18.11 39.64
C SER A 158 -27.53 -19.59 39.87
N ASN A 159 -26.50 -20.15 39.22
CA ASN A 159 -26.20 -21.58 39.41
C ASN A 159 -25.26 -21.90 40.59
N ARG A 160 -24.79 -20.90 41.34
CA ARG A 160 -23.98 -21.14 42.57
C ARG A 160 -24.81 -21.26 43.84
N ASP A 161 -26.03 -20.72 43.86
CA ASP A 161 -26.90 -20.75 45.05
C ASP A 161 -27.79 -22.00 45.12
N LYS A 162 -27.86 -22.81 44.04
CA LYS A 162 -28.59 -24.09 44.01
C LYS A 162 -27.78 -25.30 44.47
N MET A 163 -26.47 -25.17 44.67
CA MET A 163 -25.62 -26.28 45.15
C MET A 163 -25.36 -26.26 46.66
N LEU A 164 -25.90 -25.27 47.38
CA LEU A 164 -25.74 -25.10 48.83
C LEU A 164 -27.07 -25.24 49.61
N LYS A 165 -28.09 -25.87 49.00
CA LYS A 165 -29.30 -26.34 49.70
C LYS A 165 -29.49 -27.83 49.47
#